data_AF-A0A2N0DBW9-F1
#
_entry.id   AF-A0A2N0DBW9-F1
#
_cell.length_a   1.000
_cell.length_b   1.000
_cell.length_c   1.000
_cell.angle_alpha   90.00
_cell.angle_beta   90.00
_cell.angle_gamma   90.00
#
_symmetry.space_group_name_H-M   'P 1'
#
loop_
_entity.id
_entity.type
_entity.pdbx_description
1 polymer ?
#
loop_
_entity_poly.entity_id
_entity_poly.type
_entity_poly.pdbx_seq_one_letter_code
_entity_poly.pdbx_strand_id
1 'polypeptide(L)' 'MSHHFAFETTVVTSEGLVLLEHVLERWCQERGLDITSPKAKVAARELVDLFKFGVRKEKELDYLLRHTH' A
#
# COMPACT_ATOMS: atom_id res chain seq x y z
N MET A 1 1.72 -32.62 1.07
CA MET A 1 1.19 -31.39 0.47
C MET A 1 2.19 -30.28 0.78
N SER A 2 3.14 -30.02 -0.12
CA SER A 2 4.14 -28.97 0.07
C SER A 2 3.53 -27.64 -0.39
N HIS A 3 3.11 -26.81 0.55
CA HIS A 3 2.75 -25.43 0.25
C HIS A 3 4.05 -24.67 -0.05
N HIS A 4 4.41 -24.59 -1.33
CA HIS A 4 5.39 -23.61 -1.78
C HIS A 4 4.76 -22.23 -1.58
N PHE A 5 4.99 -21.62 -0.42
CA PHE A 5 4.91 -20.18 -0.30
C PHE A 5 6.10 -19.63 -1.09
N ALA A 6 5.92 -19.50 -2.40
CA ALA A 6 6.82 -18.73 -3.23
C ALA A 6 6.69 -17.29 -2.73
N PHE A 7 7.64 -16.87 -1.91
CA PHE A 7 7.83 -15.45 -1.58
C PHE A 7 8.43 -14.81 -2.83
N GLU A 8 7.62 -14.72 -3.89
CA GLU A 8 7.94 -13.89 -5.04
C GLU A 8 8.03 -12.48 -4.50
N THR A 9 9.27 -11.98 -4.39
CA THR A 9 9.51 -10.57 -4.11
C THR A 9 8.96 -9.82 -5.30
N THR A 10 7.68 -9.46 -5.22
CA THR A 10 6.99 -8.83 -6.34
C THR A 10 7.56 -7.43 -6.50
N VAL A 11 8.14 -7.19 -7.68
CA VAL A 11 8.67 -5.89 -8.06
C VAL A 11 7.50 -4.91 -8.15
N VAL A 12 7.65 -3.75 -7.53
CA VAL A 12 6.69 -2.65 -7.69
C VAL A 12 6.79 -2.20 -9.15
N THR A 13 5.80 -2.55 -9.95
CA THR A 13 5.70 -2.09 -11.34
C THR A 13 5.30 -0.61 -11.36
N SER A 14 5.52 0.10 -12.46
CA SER A 14 5.07 1.49 -12.60
C SER A 14 3.56 1.63 -12.39
N GLU A 15 2.76 0.68 -12.88
CA GLU A 15 1.31 0.62 -12.63
C GLU A 15 0.99 0.43 -11.15
N GLY A 16 1.75 -0.44 -10.46
CA GLY A 16 1.65 -0.63 -9.01
C GLY A 16 1.99 0.64 -8.25
N LEU A 17 2.99 1.41 -8.69
CA LEU A 17 3.35 2.68 -8.06
C LEU A 17 2.21 3.70 -8.16
N VAL A 18 1.61 3.86 -9.35
CA VAL A 18 0.46 4.76 -9.56
C VAL A 18 -0.72 4.37 -8.68
N LEU A 19 -0.99 3.07 -8.53
CA LEU A 19 -2.02 2.57 -7.63
C LEU A 19 -1.74 2.97 -6.17
N LEU A 20 -0.51 2.77 -5.69
CA LEU A 20 -0.12 3.10 -4.32
C LEU A 20 -0.18 4.60 -4.06
N GLU A 21 0.23 5.42 -5.03
CA GLU A 21 0.15 6.87 -4.97
C GLU A 21 -1.30 7.35 -4.87
N HIS A 22 -2.20 6.86 -5.72
CA HIS A 22 -3.63 7.19 -5.65
C HIS A 22 -4.27 6.81 -4.31
N VAL A 23 -3.93 5.64 -3.75
CA VAL A 23 -4.46 5.22 -2.44
C VAL A 23 -3.92 6.13 -1.33
N LEU A 24 -2.63 6.47 -1.36
CA LEU A 24 -1.99 7.34 -0.39
C LEU A 24 -2.57 8.76 -0.43
N GLU A 25 -2.70 9.34 -1.62
CA GLU A 25 -3.26 10.67 -1.83
C GLU A 25 -4.67 10.77 -1.26
N ARG A 26 -5.53 9.80 -1.58
CA ARG A 26 -6.90 9.77 -1.03
C ARG A 26 -6.90 9.65 0.48
N TRP A 27 -6.10 8.74 1.03
CA TRP A 27 -6.00 8.55 2.48
C TRP A 27 -5.52 9.83 3.20
N CYS A 28 -4.57 10.56 2.60
CA CYS A 28 -4.07 11.84 3.08
C CYS A 28 -5.15 12.93 3.01
N GLN A 29 -5.84 13.08 1.87
CA GLN A 29 -6.89 14.09 1.66
C GLN A 29 -8.02 13.94 2.69
N GLU A 30 -8.49 12.71 2.92
CA GLU A 30 -9.56 12.45 3.89
C GLU A 30 -9.17 12.80 5.34
N ARG A 31 -7.87 12.81 5.64
CA ARG A 31 -7.32 13.10 6.97
C ARG A 31 -6.77 14.52 7.08
N GLY A 32 -6.85 15.32 6.02
CA GLY A 32 -6.24 16.65 5.96
C GLY A 32 -4.72 16.61 6.15
N LEU A 33 -4.06 15.53 5.74
CA LEU A 33 -2.62 15.35 5.87
C LEU A 33 -1.92 15.77 4.59
N ASP A 34 -0.77 16.42 4.75
CA ASP A 34 0.16 16.64 3.65
C ASP A 34 0.84 15.32 3.27
N ILE A 35 1.03 15.08 1.96
CA ILE A 35 1.64 13.84 1.45
C ILE A 35 3.10 13.67 1.87
N THR A 36 3.79 14.77 2.21
CA THR A 36 5.16 14.76 2.73
C THR A 36 5.22 14.60 4.25
N SER A 37 4.07 14.59 4.93
CA SER A 37 3.98 14.47 6.38
C SER A 37 4.59 13.15 6.88
N PRO A 38 5.11 13.11 8.12
CA PRO A 38 5.63 11.86 8.69
C PRO A 38 4.60 10.72 8.67
N LYS A 39 3.32 11.04 8.90
CA LYS A 39 2.22 10.05 8.84
C LYS A 39 2.01 9.50 7.44
N ALA A 40 2.04 10.35 6.42
CA ALA A 40 1.94 9.93 5.02
C ALA A 40 3.11 9.03 4.61
N LYS A 41 4.34 9.32 5.09
CA LYS A 41 5.51 8.46 4.83
C LYS A 41 5.38 7.06 5.44
N VAL A 42 4.80 6.96 6.64
CA VAL A 42 4.52 5.67 7.28
C VAL A 42 3.48 4.90 6.48
N ALA A 43 2.36 5.55 6.12
CA ALA A 43 1.31 4.97 5.28
C ALA A 43 1.84 4.50 3.92
N ALA A 44 2.72 5.28 3.28
CA ALA A 44 3.36 4.92 2.01
C ALA A 44 4.18 3.63 2.14
N ARG A 45 4.92 3.49 3.25
CA ARG A 45 5.71 2.28 3.49
C ARG A 45 4.83 1.05 3.72
N GLU A 46 3.76 1.19 4.49
CA GLU A 46 2.78 0.13 4.71
C GLU A 46 2.12 -0.31 3.40
N LEU A 47 1.73 0.64 2.54
CA LEU A 47 1.20 0.35 1.21
C LEU A 47 2.19 -0.46 0.36
N VAL A 48 3.46 -0.08 0.36
CA VAL A 48 4.51 -0.83 -0.35
C VAL A 48 4.68 -2.24 0.22
N ASP A 49 4.62 -2.41 1.54
CA ASP A 49 4.75 -3.71 2.18
C ASP A 49 3.53 -4.61 1.88
N LEU A 50 2.31 -4.06 1.92
CA LEU A 50 1.09 -4.74 1.49
C LEU A 50 1.16 -5.15 0.01
N PHE A 51 1.67 -4.26 -0.85
CA PHE A 51 1.86 -4.58 -2.25
C PHE A 51 2.88 -5.70 -2.42
N LYS A 52 4.04 -5.65 -1.76
CA LYS A 52 5.03 -6.73 -1.83
C LYS A 52 4.48 -8.07 -1.33
N PHE A 53 3.59 -8.04 -0.33
CA PHE A 53 2.90 -9.21 0.18
C PHE A 53 1.89 -9.82 -0.81
N GLY A 54 1.46 -9.05 -1.81
CA GLY A 54 0.59 -9.53 -2.90
C GLY A 54 -0.75 -8.83 -2.99
N VAL A 55 -1.00 -7.78 -2.19
CA VAL A 55 -2.24 -6.99 -2.31
C VAL A 55 -2.15 -6.13 -3.57
N ARG A 56 -3.12 -6.30 -4.48
CA ARG A 56 -3.13 -5.65 -5.81
C ARG A 56 -4.36 -4.80 -6.06
N LYS A 57 -5.36 -4.84 -5.17
CA LYS A 57 -6.60 -4.10 -5.35
C LYS A 57 -6.59 -2.84 -4.51
N GLU A 58 -6.95 -1.73 -5.14
CA GLU A 58 -7.10 -0.42 -4.50
C GLU A 58 -7.95 -0.47 -3.22
N LYS A 59 -9.12 -1.13 -3.30
CA LYS A 59 -10.05 -1.26 -2.17
C LYS A 59 -9.47 -2.07 -1.02
N GLU A 60 -8.67 -3.09 -1.31
CA GLU A 60 -8.03 -3.93 -0.28
C GLU A 60 -6.89 -3.15 0.38
N LEU A 61 -6.07 -2.43 -0.39
CA LEU A 61 -5.03 -1.54 0.13
C LEU A 61 -5.62 -0.44 1.03
N ASP A 62 -6.68 0.22 0.57
CA ASP A 62 -7.37 1.26 1.33
C ASP A 62 -7.99 0.71 2.63
N TYR A 63 -8.67 -0.44 2.54
CA TYR A 63 -9.23 -1.11 3.71
C TYR A 63 -8.14 -1.46 4.72
N LEU A 64 -7.05 -2.11 4.29
CA LEU A 64 -5.98 -2.51 5.18
C LEU A 64 -5.30 -1.29 5.80
N LEU A 65 -4.97 -0.26 5.01
CA LEU A 65 -4.36 0.97 5.51
C LEU A 65 -5.20 1.67 6.60
N ARG A 66 -6.52 1.50 6.59
CA ARG A 66 -7.42 2.05 7.63
C ARG A 66 -7.55 1.21 8.89
N HIS A 67 -7.25 -0.08 8.79
CA HIS A 67 -7.45 -1.06 9.87
C HIS A 67 -6.13 -1.61 10.42
N THR A 68 -4.98 -1.12 9.94
CA THR A 68 -3.65 -1.55 10.39
C THR A 68 -3.19 -0.83 11.68
N HIS A 69 -3.93 0.17 12.18
CA HIS A 69 -3.69 0.85 13.46
C HIS A 69 -4.97 1.29 14.15
#